data_AF-A0A350KNW9-F1
#
_entry.id   AF-A0A350KNW9-F1
#
_cell.length_a   1.000
_cell.length_b   1.000
_cell.length_c   1.000
_cell.angle_alpha   90.00
_cell.angle_beta   90.00
_cell.angle_gamma   90.00
#
_symmetry.space_group_name_H-M   'P 1'
#
loop_
_entity.id
_entity.type
_entity.pdbx_description
1 polymer ?
#
loop_
_entity_poly.entity_id
_entity_poly.type
_entity_poly.pdbx_seq_one_letter_code
_entity_poly.pdbx_strand_id
1 'polypeptide(L)' 'GLNKAGIEMDRKILADLAMNQPAAFAKVVEQVKAALN' A
#
# COMPACT_ATOMS: atom_id res chain seq x y z
N GLY A 1 7.45 -3.54 3.18
CA GLY A 1 6.11 -3.24 3.69
C GLY A 1 5.14 -4.30 3.21
N LEU A 2 4.63 -4.17 1.99
CA LEU A 2 3.59 -5.03 1.39
C LEU A 2 3.87 -6.55 1.47
N ASN A 3 5.01 -7.03 0.97
CA ASN A 3 5.36 -8.47 1.08
C ASN A 3 5.50 -8.98 2.52
N LYS A 4 5.95 -8.12 3.45
CA LYS A 4 6.07 -8.49 4.86
C LYS A 4 4.71 -8.50 5.57
N ALA A 5 3.74 -7.72 5.06
CA ALA A 5 2.34 -7.73 5.49
C ALA A 5 1.51 -8.85 4.82
N GLY A 6 2.10 -9.68 3.95
CA GLY A 6 1.37 -10.69 3.18
C GLY A 6 0.43 -10.12 2.11
N ILE A 7 0.55 -8.82 1.82
CA ILE A 7 -0.28 -8.14 0.82
C ILE A 7 0.44 -8.18 -0.52
N GLU A 8 0.02 -9.09 -1.40
CA GLU A 8 0.42 -9.09 -2.81
C GLU A 8 -0.32 -7.99 -3.56
N MET A 9 0.33 -6.83 -3.68
CA MET A 9 -0.14 -5.73 -4.52
C MET A 9 0.88 -5.44 -5.62
N ASP A 10 0.39 -5.25 -6.84
CA ASP A 10 1.24 -4.88 -7.97
C ASP A 10 1.86 -3.51 -7.73
N ARG A 11 3.19 -3.46 -7.78
CA ARG A 11 3.98 -2.24 -7.52
C ARG A 11 3.67 -1.14 -8.53
N LYS A 12 3.26 -1.49 -9.75
CA LYS A 12 2.84 -0.52 -10.77
C LYS A 12 1.56 0.19 -10.36
N ILE A 13 0.58 -0.56 -9.89
CA ILE A 13 -0.69 -0.01 -9.41
C ILE A 13 -0.45 0.81 -8.15
N LEU A 14 0.41 0.35 -7.24
CA LEU A 14 0.77 1.12 -6.05
C LEU A 14 1.42 2.47 -6.39
N ALA A 15 2.32 2.50 -7.38
CA ALA A 15 2.97 3.73 -7.81
C ALA A 15 1.98 4.70 -8.48
N ASP A 16 1.09 4.17 -9.32
CA ASP A 16 0.02 4.98 -9.94
C ASP A 16 -0.96 5.52 -8.89
N LEU A 17 -1.34 4.70 -7.91
CA LEU A 17 -2.17 5.08 -6.78
C LEU A 17 -1.49 6.17 -5.94
N ALA A 18 -0.18 6.06 -5.69
CA ALA A 18 0.58 7.07 -4.95
C ALA A 18 0.63 8.42 -5.68
N MET A 19 0.74 8.39 -7.01
CA MET A 19 0.85 9.58 -7.86
C MET A 19 -0.51 10.27 -8.06
N ASN A 20 -1.55 9.49 -8.35
CA ASN A 20 -2.87 10.03 -8.73
C ASN A 20 -3.84 10.11 -7.56
N GLN A 21 -3.67 9.28 -6.52
CA GLN A 21 -4.65 9.10 -5.45
C GLN A 21 -3.99 9.00 -4.06
N PRO A 22 -3.40 10.10 -3.55
CA PRO A 22 -2.71 10.10 -2.26
C PRO A 22 -3.60 9.68 -1.07
N ALA A 23 -4.90 9.98 -1.11
CA ALA A 23 -5.84 9.54 -0.08
C ALA A 23 -6.04 8.00 -0.04
N ALA A 24 -6.05 7.35 -1.20
CA ALA A 24 -6.13 5.89 -1.29
C ALA A 24 -4.81 5.24 -0.88
N PHE A 25 -3.69 5.83 -1.29
CA PHE A 25 -2.36 5.38 -0.88
C PHE A 25 -2.17 5.45 0.64
N ALA A 26 -2.65 6.50 1.31
CA ALA A 26 -2.59 6.61 2.76
C ALA A 26 -3.31 5.44 3.48
N LYS A 27 -4.50 5.06 3.01
CA LYS A 27 -5.24 3.89 3.55
C LYS A 27 -4.49 2.58 3.35
N VAL A 28 -3.88 2.39 2.18
CA VAL A 28 -3.06 1.20 1.90
C VAL A 28 -1.86 1.14 2.85
N VAL A 29 -1.19 2.28 3.07
CA VAL A 29 -0.06 2.36 4.00
C VAL A 29 -0.47 2.07 5.43
N GLU A 30 -1.64 2.55 5.88
CA GLU A 30 -2.19 2.21 7.20
C GLU A 30 -2.47 0.72 7.33
N GLN A 31 -3.10 0.10 6.34
CA GLN A 31 -3.34 -1.35 6.35
C GLN A 31 -2.04 -2.16 6.38
N VAL A 32 -1.03 -1.75 5.60
CA VAL A 32 0.29 -2.38 5.60
C VAL A 32 0.98 -2.22 6.96
N LYS A 33 0.90 -1.04 7.58
CA LYS A 33 1.46 -0.81 8.92
C LYS A 33 0.76 -1.64 9.98
N ALA A 34 -0.57 -1.75 9.92
CA ALA A 34 -1.35 -2.59 10.83
C ALA A 34 -1.00 -4.07 10.71
N ALA A 35 -0.76 -4.57 9.49
CA ALA A 35 -0.38 -5.95 9.22
C ALA A 35 1.10 -6.27 9.53
N LEU A 36 1.92 -5.26 9.85
CA LEU A 36 3.33 -5.43 10.25
C LEU A 36 3.52 -5.38 11.77
N ASN A 37 2.47 -5.12 12.54
CA ASN A 37 2.47 -5.13 14.01
C ASN A 37 2.15 -6.52 14.56
#